data_AF-R5Q4Y8-F1
#
_entry.id   AF-R5Q4Y8-F1
#
_cell.length_a   1.000
_cell.length_b   1.000
_cell.length_c   1.000
_cell.angle_alpha   90.00
_cell.angle_beta   90.00
_cell.angle_gamma   90.00
#
_symmetry.space_group_name_H-M   'P 1'
#
loop_
_entity.id
_entity.type
_entity.pdbx_description
1 polymer ?
#
loop_
_entity_poly.entity_id
_entity_poly.type
_entity_poly.pdbx_seq_one_letter_code
_entity_poly.pdbx_strand_id
1 'polypeptide(L)'
;MAQEIAQPSLTALAYTIESEKKSYYAALEQVRELDVTKWLSYFAETVLKAQQNTLDRIRFILQKTKLYDRLRGQLNSRQEKVLARMFREGIHGFKGGLSAANYMKISGTSSATATRDLKDMVEKGALLKTGELKHARYYLNIGNEK
;
A
#
# COMPACT_ATOMS: atom_id res chain seq x y z
N MET A 1 -7.28 4.43 -37.65
CA MET A 1 -8.37 3.66 -38.27
C MET A 1 -8.27 2.25 -37.70
N ALA A 2 -9.30 1.84 -36.96
CA ALA A 2 -9.41 0.51 -36.37
C ALA A 2 -9.74 -0.51 -37.47
N GLN A 3 -9.15 -1.69 -37.42
CA GLN A 3 -9.77 -2.88 -37.99
C GLN A 3 -9.44 -4.09 -37.11
N GLU A 4 -10.33 -4.29 -36.15
CA GLU A 4 -10.85 -5.55 -35.63
C GLU A 4 -9.95 -6.79 -35.70
N ILE A 5 -9.40 -7.14 -34.54
CA ILE A 5 -9.02 -8.52 -34.21
C ILE A 5 -10.32 -9.33 -34.28
N ALA A 6 -10.45 -10.10 -35.35
CA ALA A 6 -11.63 -10.89 -35.60
C ALA A 6 -11.95 -11.75 -34.36
N GLN A 7 -13.24 -11.81 -34.05
CA GLN A 7 -13.88 -12.66 -33.05
C GLN A 7 -14.39 -14.02 -33.65
N PRO A 8 -13.68 -14.76 -34.54
CA PRO A 8 -14.21 -16.02 -35.04
C PRO A 8 -14.01 -17.16 -34.04
N SER A 9 -13.16 -17.01 -33.02
CA SER A 9 -12.83 -18.12 -32.09
C SER A 9 -13.94 -18.43 -31.09
N LEU A 10 -14.59 -17.41 -30.50
CA LEU A 10 -15.67 -17.60 -29.54
C LEU A 10 -16.96 -18.09 -30.22
N THR A 11 -17.29 -17.55 -31.40
CA THR A 11 -18.49 -17.96 -32.15
C THR A 11 -18.33 -19.36 -32.75
N ALA A 12 -17.16 -19.69 -33.32
CA ALA A 12 -16.91 -21.04 -33.82
C ALA A 12 -16.87 -22.08 -32.68
N LEU A 13 -16.26 -21.75 -31.54
CA LEU A 13 -16.28 -22.61 -30.36
C LEU A 13 -17.70 -22.85 -29.85
N ALA A 14 -18.50 -21.78 -29.72
CA ALA A 14 -19.90 -21.89 -29.28
C ALA A 14 -20.73 -22.74 -30.26
N TYR A 15 -20.56 -22.54 -31.57
CA TYR A 15 -21.21 -23.34 -32.61
C TYR A 15 -20.80 -24.81 -32.54
N THR A 16 -19.51 -25.11 -32.37
CA THR A 16 -19.01 -26.49 -32.24
C THR A 16 -19.55 -27.17 -30.98
N ILE A 17 -19.55 -26.49 -29.83
CA ILE A 17 -20.12 -27.02 -28.57
C ILE A 17 -21.62 -27.30 -28.73
N GLU A 18 -22.38 -26.42 -29.38
CA GLU A 18 -23.81 -26.65 -29.61
C GLU A 18 -24.04 -27.81 -30.59
N SER A 19 -23.21 -27.94 -31.64
CA SER A 19 -23.29 -29.06 -32.59
C SER A 19 -22.92 -30.41 -31.98
N GLU A 20 -22.07 -30.42 -30.94
CA GLU A 20 -21.61 -31.62 -30.22
C GLU A 20 -22.20 -31.73 -28.80
N LYS A 21 -23.33 -31.08 -28.55
CA LYS A 21 -23.95 -30.94 -27.21
C LYS A 21 -24.06 -32.24 -26.41
N LYS A 22 -24.39 -33.35 -27.06
CA LYS A 22 -24.50 -34.67 -26.42
C LYS A 22 -23.15 -35.18 -25.89
N SER A 23 -22.09 -35.00 -26.68
CA SER A 23 -20.72 -35.37 -26.29
C SER A 23 -20.20 -34.45 -25.18
N TYR A 24 -20.49 -33.15 -25.30
CA TYR A 24 -20.17 -32.15 -24.27
C TYR A 24 -20.79 -32.51 -22.91
N TYR A 25 -22.09 -32.77 -22.85
CA TYR A 25 -22.75 -33.16 -21.58
C TYR A 25 -22.30 -34.53 -21.08
N ALA A 26 -22.03 -35.51 -21.95
CA ALA A 26 -21.48 -36.80 -21.54
C ALA A 26 -20.06 -36.67 -20.93
N ALA A 27 -19.22 -35.77 -21.46
CA ALA A 27 -17.93 -35.45 -20.89
C ALA A 27 -18.06 -34.68 -19.56
N LEU A 28 -19.03 -33.77 -19.46
CA LEU A 28 -19.32 -33.01 -18.24
C LEU A 28 -19.86 -33.91 -17.11
N GLU A 29 -20.71 -34.89 -17.43
CA GLU A 29 -21.23 -35.89 -16.50
C GLU A 29 -20.13 -36.83 -15.94
N GLN A 30 -19.01 -36.98 -16.66
CA GLN A 30 -17.84 -37.71 -16.16
C GLN A 30 -17.00 -36.91 -15.15
N VAL A 31 -17.16 -35.58 -15.12
CA VAL A 31 -16.53 -34.69 -14.13
C VAL A 31 -17.39 -34.67 -12.86
N ARG A 32 -17.08 -35.57 -11.91
CA ARG A 32 -17.92 -35.79 -10.73
C ARG A 32 -17.91 -34.68 -9.67
N GLU A 33 -16.86 -33.85 -9.60
CA GLU A 33 -16.80 -32.73 -8.65
C GLU A 33 -16.19 -31.49 -9.31
N LEU A 34 -17.07 -30.61 -9.79
CA LEU A 34 -16.75 -29.23 -10.19
C LEU A 34 -16.88 -28.32 -8.96
N ASP A 35 -16.23 -28.68 -7.83
CA ASP A 35 -16.24 -27.83 -6.64
C ASP A 35 -15.28 -26.63 -6.81
N VAL A 36 -15.74 -25.63 -7.56
CA VAL A 36 -15.05 -24.35 -7.72
C VAL A 36 -15.21 -23.43 -6.51
N THR A 37 -15.97 -23.83 -5.48
CA THR A 37 -16.27 -23.02 -4.30
C THR A 37 -15.00 -22.53 -3.62
N LYS A 38 -14.01 -23.41 -3.44
CA LYS A 38 -12.71 -23.04 -2.83
C LYS A 38 -11.99 -21.95 -3.62
N TRP A 39 -12.01 -22.07 -4.95
CA TRP A 39 -11.38 -21.09 -5.83
C TRP A 39 -12.15 -19.75 -5.82
N LEU A 40 -13.49 -19.79 -5.89
CA LEU A 40 -14.33 -18.59 -5.80
C LEU A 40 -14.17 -17.87 -4.47
N SER A 41 -14.09 -18.60 -3.35
CA SER A 41 -13.84 -18.03 -2.03
C SER A 41 -12.46 -17.36 -1.95
N TYR A 42 -11.41 -18.04 -2.42
CA TYR A 42 -10.07 -17.44 -2.52
C TYR A 42 -10.06 -16.18 -3.39
N PHE A 43 -10.74 -16.21 -4.53
CA PHE A 43 -10.83 -15.07 -5.44
C PHE A 43 -11.56 -13.90 -4.79
N ALA A 44 -12.73 -14.13 -4.18
CA ALA A 44 -13.50 -13.11 -3.48
C ALA A 44 -12.68 -12.47 -2.34
N GLU A 45 -12.00 -13.28 -1.53
CA GLU A 45 -11.08 -12.77 -0.50
C GLU A 45 -9.94 -11.92 -1.08
N THR A 46 -9.39 -12.34 -2.22
CA THR A 46 -8.31 -11.62 -2.90
C THR A 46 -8.80 -10.27 -3.41
N VAL A 47 -10.01 -10.21 -3.98
CA VAL A 47 -10.64 -8.96 -4.40
C VAL A 47 -10.87 -8.03 -3.22
N LEU A 48 -11.39 -8.54 -2.09
CA LEU A 48 -11.57 -7.75 -0.86
C LEU A 48 -10.23 -7.20 -0.33
N LYS A 49 -9.19 -8.03 -0.30
CA LYS A 49 -7.82 -7.60 0.07
C LYS A 49 -7.28 -6.53 -0.88
N ALA A 50 -7.55 -6.64 -2.18
CA ALA A 50 -7.12 -5.64 -3.16
C ALA A 50 -7.85 -4.29 -2.97
N GLN A 51 -9.15 -4.32 -2.68
CA GLN A 51 -9.93 -3.12 -2.35
C GLN A 51 -9.39 -2.45 -1.09
N GLN A 52 -9.15 -3.22 -0.02
CA GLN A 52 -8.60 -2.67 1.23
C GLN A 52 -7.23 -2.03 1.01
N ASN A 53 -6.32 -2.69 0.28
CA ASN A 53 -5.01 -2.13 -0.08
C ASN A 53 -5.13 -0.81 -0.86
N THR A 54 -6.13 -0.71 -1.74
CA THR A 54 -6.38 0.52 -2.51
C THR A 54 -6.83 1.65 -1.59
N LEU A 55 -7.77 1.38 -0.68
CA LEU A 55 -8.22 2.35 0.33
C LEU A 55 -7.08 2.81 1.24
N ASP A 56 -6.21 1.90 1.67
CA ASP A 56 -5.04 2.23 2.51
C ASP A 56 -4.06 3.15 1.78
N ARG A 57 -3.83 2.93 0.48
CA ARG A 57 -2.98 3.80 -0.34
C ARG A 57 -3.59 5.18 -0.51
N ILE A 58 -4.90 5.27 -0.76
CA ILE A 58 -5.62 6.55 -0.86
C ILE A 58 -5.50 7.31 0.46
N ARG A 59 -5.79 6.67 1.60
CA ARG A 59 -5.65 7.28 2.92
C ARG A 59 -4.23 7.77 3.17
N PHE A 60 -3.23 6.97 2.83
CA PHE A 60 -1.83 7.37 3.00
C PHE A 60 -1.47 8.61 2.19
N ILE A 61 -1.91 8.70 0.93
CA ILE A 61 -1.68 9.88 0.09
C ILE A 61 -2.39 11.11 0.68
N LEU A 62 -3.66 10.98 1.08
CA LEU A 62 -4.41 12.07 1.70
C LEU A 62 -3.74 12.58 2.98
N GLN A 63 -3.33 11.67 3.86
CA GLN A 63 -2.67 12.03 5.12
C GLN A 63 -1.26 12.60 4.89
N LYS A 64 -0.53 12.10 3.89
CA LYS A 64 0.74 12.70 3.46
C LYS A 64 0.52 14.15 3.02
N THR A 65 -0.46 14.42 2.18
CA THR A 65 -0.80 15.77 1.72
C THR A 65 -1.19 16.67 2.88
N LYS A 66 -2.17 16.24 3.71
CA LYS A 66 -2.58 16.96 4.92
C LYS A 66 -1.39 17.32 5.83
N LEU A 67 -0.47 16.37 6.04
CA LEU A 67 0.71 16.59 6.89
C LEU A 67 1.65 17.64 6.28
N TYR A 68 1.96 17.53 4.99
CA TYR A 68 2.83 18.49 4.31
C TYR A 68 2.21 19.89 4.26
N ASP A 69 0.91 19.99 3.99
CA ASP A 69 0.20 21.27 3.97
C ASP A 69 0.23 21.94 5.35
N ARG A 70 -0.04 21.17 6.42
CA ARG A 70 0.05 21.68 7.79
C ARG A 70 1.45 22.17 8.15
N LEU A 71 2.50 21.49 7.69
CA LEU A 71 3.89 21.76 8.04
C LEU A 71 4.61 22.71 7.06
N ARG A 72 3.89 23.23 6.07
CA ARG A 72 4.48 24.03 5.00
C ARG A 72 5.22 25.24 5.56
N GLY A 73 6.51 25.36 5.22
CA GLY A 73 7.37 26.45 5.69
C GLY A 73 7.81 26.36 7.15
N GLN A 74 7.42 25.31 7.89
CA GLN A 74 7.79 25.14 9.30
C GLN A 74 8.99 24.22 9.49
N LEU A 75 9.29 23.36 8.51
CA LEU A 75 10.39 22.41 8.59
C LEU A 75 11.67 23.01 8.02
N ASN A 76 12.79 22.70 8.66
CA ASN A 76 14.09 22.97 8.06
C ASN A 76 14.45 21.89 7.00
N SER A 77 15.46 22.17 6.18
CA SER A 77 15.86 21.27 5.08
C SER A 77 16.23 19.84 5.51
N ARG A 78 16.80 19.67 6.71
CA ARG A 78 17.14 18.34 7.25
C ARG A 78 15.87 17.58 7.64
N GLN A 79 14.93 18.24 8.29
CA GLN A 79 13.65 17.68 8.70
C GLN A 79 12.82 17.29 7.48
N GLU A 80 12.76 18.14 6.46
CA GLU A 80 12.09 17.83 5.18
C GLU A 80 12.70 16.59 4.52
N LYS A 81 14.03 16.50 4.48
CA LYS A 81 14.75 15.34 3.92
C LYS A 81 14.41 14.05 4.66
N VAL A 82 14.40 14.08 5.99
CA VAL A 82 14.06 12.91 6.81
C VAL A 82 12.59 12.52 6.64
N LEU A 83 11.69 13.50 6.67
CA LEU A 83 10.26 13.27 6.49
C LEU A 83 9.97 12.65 5.11
N ALA A 84 10.58 13.20 4.06
CA ALA A 84 10.48 12.65 2.70
C ALA A 84 11.03 11.22 2.61
N ARG A 85 12.13 10.92 3.31
CA ARG A 85 12.68 9.55 3.37
C ARG A 85 11.73 8.59 4.07
N MET A 86 11.09 9.00 5.17
CA MET A 86 10.10 8.18 5.87
C MET A 86 8.88 7.90 4.99
N PHE A 87 8.36 8.91 4.28
CA PHE A 87 7.24 8.72 3.37
C PHE A 87 7.53 7.79 2.18
N ARG A 88 8.80 7.62 1.77
CA ARG A 88 9.17 6.66 0.72
C ARG A 88 8.95 5.20 1.12
N GLU A 89 8.83 4.90 2.41
CA GLU A 89 8.50 3.55 2.89
C GLU A 89 7.03 3.16 2.60
N GLY A 90 6.21 4.14 2.20
CA GLY A 90 4.82 3.92 1.82
C GLY A 90 3.94 3.54 3.02
N ILE A 91 2.85 2.84 2.73
CA ILE A 91 1.79 2.47 3.69
C ILE A 91 2.29 1.59 4.84
N HIS A 92 3.40 0.87 4.65
CA HIS A 92 3.98 0.01 5.68
C HIS A 92 4.82 0.79 6.70
N GLY A 93 5.15 2.05 6.39
CA GLY A 93 5.89 2.93 7.28
C GLY A 93 7.36 2.53 7.47
N PHE A 94 8.08 3.37 8.22
CA PHE A 94 9.49 3.14 8.51
C PHE A 94 9.66 1.99 9.50
N LYS A 95 10.04 0.80 9.00
CA LYS A 95 10.16 -0.43 9.79
C LYS A 95 11.02 -0.23 11.04
N GLY A 96 10.50 -0.66 12.19
CA GLY A 96 11.16 -0.53 13.50
C GLY A 96 11.21 0.90 14.06
N GLY A 97 10.61 1.87 13.37
CA GLY A 97 10.60 3.28 13.73
C GLY A 97 11.92 4.00 13.42
N LEU A 98 11.83 5.29 13.13
CA LEU A 98 13.03 6.11 12.98
C LEU A 98 13.74 6.23 14.34
N SER A 99 15.03 5.94 14.40
CA SER A 99 15.87 6.21 15.56
C SER A 99 16.68 7.49 15.37
N ALA A 100 17.27 8.02 16.45
CA ALA A 100 18.23 9.14 16.33
C ALA A 100 19.42 8.79 15.42
N ALA A 101 19.90 7.54 15.46
CA ALA A 101 20.94 7.05 14.56
C ALA A 101 20.50 7.06 13.08
N ASN A 102 19.25 6.67 12.79
CA ASN A 102 18.70 6.75 11.44
C ASN A 102 18.59 8.22 10.97
N TYR A 103 18.12 9.12 11.85
CA TYR A 103 18.04 10.55 11.55
C TYR A 103 19.41 11.12 11.18
N MET A 104 20.45 10.85 11.98
CA MET A 104 21.82 11.27 11.68
C MET A 104 22.32 10.73 10.34
N LYS A 105 22.09 9.43 10.06
CA LYS A 105 22.49 8.82 8.77
C LYS A 105 21.81 9.48 7.56
N ILE A 106 20.53 9.87 7.70
CA ILE A 106 19.78 10.49 6.60
C ILE A 106 20.16 11.97 6.42
N SER A 107 20.29 12.70 7.53
CA SER A 107 20.50 14.16 7.54
C SER A 107 21.97 14.58 7.46
N GLY A 108 22.91 13.73 7.89
CA GLY A 108 24.33 14.05 8.04
C GLY A 108 24.65 14.92 9.25
N THR A 109 23.76 14.99 10.25
CA THR A 109 23.91 15.89 11.41
C THR A 109 24.48 15.21 12.65
N SER A 110 24.92 16.01 13.63
CA SER A 110 25.43 15.54 14.93
C SER A 110 24.30 15.02 15.84
N SER A 111 24.66 14.22 16.85
CA SER A 111 23.68 13.66 17.81
C SER A 111 22.87 14.72 18.55
N ALA A 112 23.53 15.81 18.97
CA ALA A 112 22.86 16.94 19.64
C ALA A 112 21.83 17.61 18.71
N THR A 113 22.19 17.82 17.44
CA THR A 113 21.29 18.42 16.44
C THR A 113 20.15 17.47 16.09
N ALA A 114 20.42 16.18 15.92
CA ALA A 114 19.38 15.18 15.66
C ALA A 114 18.36 15.11 16.80
N THR A 115 18.81 15.16 18.04
CA THR A 115 17.91 15.15 19.22
C THR A 115 17.03 16.39 19.25
N ARG A 116 17.60 17.57 18.95
CA ARG A 116 16.86 18.83 18.88
C ARG A 116 15.84 18.83 17.74
N ASP A 117 16.27 18.44 16.53
CA ASP A 117 15.40 18.37 15.35
C ASP A 117 14.26 17.37 15.57
N LEU A 118 14.52 16.20 16.15
CA LEU A 118 13.49 15.18 16.45
C LEU A 118 12.48 15.68 17.49
N LYS A 119 12.94 16.38 18.52
CA LYS A 119 12.05 17.01 19.51
C LYS A 119 11.14 18.04 18.86
N ASP A 120 11.73 18.94 18.06
CA ASP A 120 11.00 19.97 17.32
C ASP A 120 9.98 19.35 16.32
N MET A 121 10.35 18.26 15.64
CA MET A 121 9.42 17.53 14.75
C MET A 121 8.26 16.89 15.52
N VAL A 122 8.44 16.48 16.77
CA VAL A 122 7.34 16.00 17.63
C VAL A 122 6.47 17.16 18.08
N GLU A 123 7.06 18.27 18.51
CA GLU A 123 6.35 19.49 18.94
C GLU A 123 5.51 20.09 17.79
N LYS A 124 6.02 20.07 16.55
CA LYS A 124 5.28 20.45 15.33
C LYS A 124 4.23 19.41 14.89
N GLY A 125 4.17 18.27 15.59
CA GLY A 125 3.28 17.16 15.24
C GLY A 125 3.64 16.48 13.92
N ALA A 126 4.87 16.60 13.41
CA ALA A 126 5.33 15.85 12.24
C ALA A 126 5.53 14.36 12.58
N LEU A 127 5.99 14.09 13.81
CA LEU A 127 6.31 12.76 14.30
C LEU A 127 5.60 12.45 15.61
N LEU A 128 5.29 11.17 15.82
CA LEU A 128 4.93 10.59 17.10
C LEU A 128 6.15 9.87 17.68
N LYS A 129 6.46 10.13 18.96
CA LYS A 129 7.53 9.46 19.69
C LYS A 129 6.95 8.33 20.54
N THR A 130 7.60 7.17 20.50
CA THR A 130 7.38 6.08 21.46
C THR A 130 8.69 5.68 22.11
N GLY A 131 8.64 5.19 23.35
CA GLY A 131 9.82 4.83 24.13
C GLY A 131 10.69 6.03 24.52
N GLU A 132 11.78 5.74 25.23
CA GLU A 132 12.64 6.75 25.84
C GLU A 132 14.13 6.50 25.57
N LEU A 133 14.93 7.56 25.68
CA LEU A 133 16.39 7.54 25.54
C LEU A 133 16.85 6.76 24.29
N LYS A 134 17.68 5.72 24.48
CA LYS A 134 18.22 4.88 23.39
C LYS A 134 17.16 4.04 22.67
N HIS A 135 16.01 3.81 23.32
CA HIS A 135 14.90 3.04 22.78
C HIS A 135 13.83 3.91 22.12
N ALA A 136 14.01 5.23 22.09
CA ALA A 136 13.09 6.13 21.43
C ALA A 136 12.96 5.79 19.93
N ARG A 137 11.71 5.74 19.46
CA ARG A 137 11.34 5.53 18.06
C ARG A 137 10.34 6.59 17.62
N TYR A 138 10.49 7.03 16.39
CA TYR A 138 9.67 8.09 15.81
C TYR A 138 8.94 7.57 14.58
N TYR A 139 7.66 7.92 14.47
CA TYR A 139 6.76 7.49 13.41
C TYR A 139 6.07 8.72 12.80
N LEU A 140 5.69 8.65 11.52
CA LEU A 140 4.92 9.72 10.89
C LEU A 140 3.61 9.92 11.66
N ASN A 141 3.28 11.17 11.99
CA ASN A 141 2.02 11.50 12.63
C ASN A 141 0.89 11.62 11.59
N ILE A 142 0.60 10.50 10.94
CA ILE A 142 -0.51 10.33 10.01
C ILE A 142 -1.48 9.34 10.66
N GLY A 143 -2.46 9.87 11.38
CA GLY A 143 -3.47 9.04 12.02
C GLY A 143 -4.32 8.34 10.97
N ASN A 144 -4.67 7.07 11.23
CA ASN A 144 -5.90 6.52 10.68
C ASN A 144 -7.02 7.23 11.46
N GLU A 145 -7.71 8.19 10.83
CA GLU A 145 -9.01 8.63 11.34
C GLU A 145 -9.84 7.35 11.57
N LYS A 146 -10.26 7.14 12.83
CA LYS A 146 -11.10 6.00 13.23
C LYS A 146 -12.46 6.08 12.57
#